data_AF-A0A947VFG5-F1
#
_entry.id   AF-A0A947VFG5-F1
#
_cell.length_a   1.000
_cell.length_b   1.000
_cell.length_c   1.000
_cell.angle_alpha   90.00
_cell.angle_beta   90.00
_cell.angle_gamma   90.00
#
_symmetry.space_group_name_H-M   'P 1'
#
loop_
_entity.id
_entity.type
_entity.pdbx_description
1 polymer ?
#
loop_
_entity_poly.entity_id
_entity_poly.type
_entity_poly.pdbx_seq_one_letter_code
_entity_poly.pdbx_strand_id
1 'polypeptide(L)'
;IMDEFGDMKDMENLLAEAHKRDIKLIMDLVVNHTSDEHPWFMESCSSLDNPYRDFYIWRKGKNGLAPNNWGSIFGGSAWEYDKITDEYYLHLFSKKQPDLNWENHRVREEIYKMMKWWLDKGIDGFRMDTVNMLSKVPDLPDGKIIEGYKYGDGSPYFLNGPRIHKYLQEMNKKVLSKYDIMTVGETPGTTPEIALKYVDKDRNELNMVFHFELMKIDHDPINKWKPKEWKLSELKKIFTKWYEGLKEKGWNSLFMNNHDQPRMVSRFGNDKKYRVESAKMLATLLHTLPGTPYIYQGEEIGMTNVAFDNIEDYHDIETLNFYCEMTKKGLSKEKIMKAIHRISRDNARTPIQWSDSPNASFTTGVPWIKVNLNYPDINVAHDLKDSNSIFCYYQKIIQLRKDNLIMIYGDYQLILEDDEYIYSYLRTLNKDRLLIILNFFSSQIIFNLPANINYQEKELLISNYNVEEKEGIKSIYLRPYEVRVYKLY
;
A
#
# COMPACT_ATOMS: atom_id res chain seq x y z
N ILE A 1 5.03 2.06 -22.96
CA ILE A 1 5.53 0.90 -22.20
C ILE A 1 7.02 1.13 -22.02
N MET A 2 7.58 0.79 -20.87
CA MET A 2 9.02 0.90 -20.62
C MET A 2 9.74 -0.17 -21.44
N ASP A 3 10.83 0.18 -22.13
CA ASP A 3 11.49 -0.71 -23.10
C ASP A 3 11.95 -2.03 -22.46
N GLU A 4 12.39 -1.98 -21.19
CA GLU A 4 12.79 -3.15 -20.40
C GLU A 4 11.65 -4.13 -20.11
N PHE A 5 10.39 -3.69 -20.19
CA PHE A 5 9.20 -4.53 -19.96
C PHE A 5 8.62 -5.12 -21.24
N GLY A 6 9.04 -4.65 -22.42
CA GLY A 6 8.51 -5.06 -23.72
C GLY A 6 7.86 -3.91 -24.48
N ASP A 7 6.91 -4.23 -25.36
CA ASP A 7 6.27 -3.25 -26.24
C ASP A 7 4.74 -3.16 -26.05
N MET A 8 4.08 -2.37 -26.91
CA MET A 8 2.61 -2.24 -26.85
C MET A 8 1.88 -3.53 -27.20
N LYS A 9 2.46 -4.38 -28.05
CA LYS A 9 1.87 -5.66 -28.45
C LYS A 9 1.92 -6.65 -27.28
N ASP A 10 2.99 -6.63 -26.50
CA ASP A 10 3.08 -7.42 -25.27
C ASP A 10 2.00 -7.01 -24.27
N MET A 11 1.75 -5.71 -24.10
CA MET A 11 0.67 -5.19 -23.25
C MET A 11 -0.72 -5.59 -23.77
N GLU A 12 -0.97 -5.50 -25.07
CA GLU A 12 -2.23 -5.92 -25.69
C GLU A 12 -2.46 -7.44 -25.53
N ASN A 13 -1.39 -8.24 -25.65
CA ASN A 13 -1.45 -9.67 -25.38
C ASN A 13 -1.72 -9.98 -23.90
N LEU A 14 -1.09 -9.25 -22.96
CA LEU A 14 -1.36 -9.37 -21.53
C LEU A 14 -2.84 -9.10 -21.22
N LEU A 15 -3.40 -8.01 -21.76
CA LEU A 15 -4.82 -7.68 -21.59
C LEU A 15 -5.72 -8.80 -22.12
N ALA A 16 -5.47 -9.25 -23.35
CA ALA A 16 -6.27 -10.29 -23.98
C ALA A 16 -6.22 -11.62 -23.21
N GLU A 17 -5.04 -12.04 -22.73
CA GLU A 17 -4.88 -13.27 -21.97
C GLU A 17 -5.47 -13.17 -20.55
N ALA A 18 -5.41 -12.00 -19.91
CA ALA A 18 -6.06 -11.77 -18.62
C ALA A 18 -7.59 -11.86 -18.75
N HIS A 19 -8.18 -11.17 -19.74
CA HIS A 19 -9.63 -11.17 -19.95
C HIS A 19 -10.18 -12.55 -20.33
N LYS A 20 -9.43 -13.36 -21.10
CA LYS A 20 -9.79 -14.77 -21.38
C LYS A 20 -9.92 -15.63 -20.12
N ARG A 21 -9.34 -15.19 -19.00
CA ARG A 21 -9.34 -15.88 -17.70
C ARG A 21 -10.21 -15.17 -16.66
N ASP A 22 -11.07 -14.24 -17.09
CA ASP A 22 -11.89 -13.39 -16.22
C ASP A 22 -11.07 -12.59 -15.20
N ILE A 23 -9.81 -12.26 -15.55
CA ILE A 23 -8.93 -11.41 -14.75
C ILE A 23 -8.97 -9.99 -15.30
N LYS A 24 -9.32 -9.05 -14.42
CA LYS A 24 -9.37 -7.62 -14.69
C LYS A 24 -7.99 -6.99 -14.47
N LEU A 25 -7.57 -6.09 -15.36
CA LEU A 25 -6.27 -5.40 -15.28
C LEU A 25 -6.46 -3.91 -15.02
N ILE A 26 -6.05 -3.46 -13.83
CA ILE A 26 -5.95 -2.03 -13.52
C ILE A 26 -4.52 -1.54 -13.72
N MET A 27 -4.34 -0.29 -14.14
CA MET A 27 -3.02 0.32 -14.31
C MET A 27 -2.69 1.31 -13.20
N ASP A 28 -1.40 1.47 -12.90
CA ASP A 28 -0.93 2.57 -12.07
C ASP A 28 -0.96 3.88 -12.87
N LEU A 29 -1.61 4.90 -12.32
CA LEU A 29 -1.80 6.22 -12.93
C LEU A 29 -1.03 7.25 -12.12
N VAL A 30 0.18 7.55 -12.58
CA VAL A 30 1.06 8.57 -11.99
C VAL A 30 0.88 9.89 -12.73
N VAL A 31 0.06 10.77 -12.14
CA VAL A 31 -0.31 12.06 -12.75
C VAL A 31 -0.12 13.25 -11.82
N ASN A 32 0.50 13.05 -10.64
CA ASN A 32 0.99 14.15 -9.82
C ASN A 32 2.22 14.82 -10.44
N HIS A 33 3.07 14.04 -11.10
CA HIS A 33 4.33 14.46 -11.72
C HIS A 33 4.59 13.64 -12.98
N THR A 34 5.52 14.10 -13.82
CA THR A 34 6.12 13.28 -14.89
C THR A 34 7.62 13.17 -14.66
N SER A 35 8.34 12.43 -15.50
CA SER A 35 9.80 12.57 -15.57
C SER A 35 10.18 13.98 -16.06
N ASP A 36 11.36 14.47 -15.65
CA ASP A 36 12.06 15.61 -16.24
C ASP A 36 12.53 15.35 -17.69
N GLU A 37 12.49 14.10 -18.14
CA GLU A 37 12.77 13.70 -19.52
C GLU A 37 11.47 13.63 -20.37
N HIS A 38 10.31 13.92 -19.77
CA HIS A 38 9.05 13.97 -20.51
C HIS A 38 9.06 15.17 -21.50
N PRO A 39 8.56 15.01 -22.74
CA PRO A 39 8.53 16.11 -23.72
C PRO A 39 7.89 17.39 -23.20
N TRP A 40 6.83 17.31 -22.39
CA TRP A 40 6.25 18.50 -21.76
C TRP A 40 7.23 19.24 -20.86
N PHE A 41 8.07 18.54 -20.08
CA PHE A 41 9.03 19.20 -19.19
C PHE A 41 10.19 19.79 -19.99
N MET A 42 10.72 19.05 -20.96
CA MET A 42 11.78 19.54 -21.86
C MET A 42 11.37 20.83 -22.57
N GLU A 43 10.12 20.91 -23.03
CA GLU A 43 9.55 22.14 -23.58
C GLU A 43 9.37 23.22 -22.49
N SER A 44 8.81 22.84 -21.33
CA SER A 44 8.55 23.76 -20.22
C SER A 44 9.80 24.43 -19.63
N CYS A 45 10.95 23.77 -19.62
CA CYS A 45 12.20 24.30 -19.07
C CYS A 45 13.02 25.08 -20.11
N SER A 46 12.63 25.05 -21.39
CA SER A 46 13.38 25.70 -22.48
C SER A 46 13.34 27.23 -22.43
N SER A 47 12.24 27.82 -21.95
CA SER A 47 12.04 29.28 -21.91
C SER A 47 10.82 29.65 -21.05
N LEU A 48 10.75 30.92 -20.62
CA LEU A 48 9.66 31.46 -19.80
C LEU A 48 8.35 31.63 -20.57
N ASP A 49 8.39 31.75 -21.89
CA ASP A 49 7.25 31.98 -22.78
C ASP A 49 6.83 30.72 -23.57
N ASN A 50 7.44 29.56 -23.31
CA ASN A 50 7.06 28.31 -23.96
C ASN A 50 5.59 27.94 -23.64
N PRO A 51 4.78 27.47 -24.61
CA PRO A 51 3.39 27.07 -24.38
C PRO A 51 3.19 25.96 -23.35
N TYR A 52 4.24 25.18 -23.03
CA TYR A 52 4.24 24.15 -21.98
C TYR A 52 4.77 24.68 -20.64
N ARG A 53 5.20 25.94 -20.52
CA ARG A 53 5.77 26.50 -19.28
C ARG A 53 4.89 26.22 -18.06
N ASP A 54 3.59 26.49 -18.19
CA ASP A 54 2.62 26.32 -17.12
C ASP A 54 2.09 24.88 -16.97
N PHE A 55 2.71 23.88 -17.63
CA PHE A 55 2.41 22.48 -17.34
C PHE A 55 3.02 22.03 -16.01
N TYR A 56 4.03 22.74 -15.52
CA TYR A 56 4.72 22.48 -14.26
C TYR A 56 4.66 23.70 -13.35
N ILE A 57 5.06 23.51 -12.10
CA ILE A 57 5.01 24.57 -11.09
C ILE A 57 6.39 25.23 -11.00
N TRP A 58 6.51 26.42 -11.58
CA TRP A 58 7.72 27.25 -11.56
C TRP A 58 7.58 28.46 -10.66
N ARG A 59 8.64 28.82 -9.93
CA ARG A 59 8.69 30.02 -9.08
C ARG A 59 10.11 30.59 -9.01
N LYS A 60 10.22 31.92 -8.97
CA LYS A 60 11.47 32.58 -8.59
C LYS A 60 11.86 32.27 -7.14
N GLY A 61 13.16 32.18 -6.91
CA GLY A 61 13.70 32.11 -5.55
C GLY A 61 13.45 33.38 -4.75
N LYS A 62 13.52 33.28 -3.42
CA LYS A 62 13.35 34.40 -2.49
C LYS A 62 14.64 34.62 -1.71
N ASN A 63 15.21 35.82 -1.78
CA ASN A 63 16.45 36.19 -1.08
C ASN A 63 17.64 35.25 -1.36
N GLY A 64 17.79 34.77 -2.60
CA GLY A 64 18.84 33.82 -2.99
C GLY A 64 18.60 32.38 -2.51
N LEU A 65 17.41 32.08 -1.99
CA LEU A 65 16.98 30.75 -1.57
C LEU A 65 15.83 30.24 -2.45
N ALA A 66 15.48 28.97 -2.26
CA ALA A 66 14.29 28.37 -2.87
C ALA A 66 13.01 29.18 -2.56
N PRO A 67 11.95 29.05 -3.38
CA PRO A 67 10.70 29.82 -3.23
C PRO A 67 10.05 29.70 -1.85
N ASN A 68 10.14 28.52 -1.24
CA ASN A 68 9.77 28.26 0.16
C ASN A 68 10.71 27.21 0.78
N ASN A 69 10.50 26.89 2.05
CA ASN A 69 11.35 25.98 2.81
C ASN A 69 10.98 24.49 2.70
N TRP A 70 10.08 24.06 1.81
CA TRP A 70 9.58 22.67 1.78
C TRP A 70 10.68 21.65 1.51
N GLY A 71 10.58 20.51 2.22
CA GLY A 71 11.40 19.32 1.98
C GLY A 71 10.75 18.35 0.99
N SER A 72 11.57 17.74 0.14
CA SER A 72 11.13 16.61 -0.69
C SER A 72 10.92 15.36 0.18
N ILE A 73 9.97 14.50 -0.22
CA ILE A 73 9.69 13.20 0.41
C ILE A 73 10.94 12.31 0.42
N PHE A 74 11.82 12.41 -0.58
CA PHE A 74 13.06 11.63 -0.68
C PHE A 74 14.31 12.37 -0.17
N GLY A 75 14.10 13.47 0.58
CA GLY A 75 15.16 14.27 1.18
C GLY A 75 15.63 15.42 0.28
N GLY A 76 16.23 16.43 0.90
CA GLY A 76 16.60 17.68 0.23
C GLY A 76 15.43 18.67 0.12
N SER A 77 15.66 19.76 -0.63
CA SER A 77 14.60 20.73 -0.93
C SER A 77 13.59 20.12 -1.89
N ALA A 78 12.33 20.57 -1.83
CA ALA A 78 11.32 20.26 -2.85
C ALA A 78 11.44 21.15 -4.11
N TRP A 79 12.49 21.96 -4.21
CA TRP A 79 12.71 22.89 -5.31
C TRP A 79 14.08 22.68 -5.92
N GLU A 80 14.11 22.50 -7.24
CA GLU A 80 15.36 22.41 -8.00
C GLU A 80 15.51 23.63 -8.89
N TYR A 81 16.71 24.24 -8.86
CA TYR A 81 17.02 25.44 -9.61
C TYR A 81 17.35 25.12 -11.07
N ASP A 82 16.67 25.80 -11.99
CA ASP A 82 16.97 25.79 -13.41
C ASP A 82 17.73 27.06 -13.82
N LYS A 83 18.93 26.86 -14.38
CA LYS A 83 19.79 27.96 -14.81
C LYS A 83 19.31 28.64 -16.10
N ILE A 84 18.53 27.94 -16.92
CA ILE A 84 18.08 28.46 -18.22
C ILE A 84 17.08 29.59 -18.01
N THR A 85 16.12 29.38 -17.10
CA THR A 85 15.03 30.32 -16.84
C THR A 85 15.18 31.14 -15.57
N ASP A 86 16.23 30.91 -14.77
CA ASP A 86 16.48 31.54 -13.47
C ASP A 86 15.28 31.40 -12.50
N GLU A 87 14.67 30.21 -12.52
CA GLU A 87 13.55 29.83 -11.66
C GLU A 87 13.77 28.44 -11.06
N TYR A 88 12.92 28.08 -10.10
CA TYR A 88 12.90 26.76 -9.50
C TYR A 88 11.63 26.04 -9.95
N TYR A 89 11.73 24.73 -10.23
CA TYR A 89 10.56 23.87 -10.40
C TYR A 89 10.30 23.06 -9.13
N LEU A 90 9.02 22.84 -8.82
CA LEU A 90 8.60 22.01 -7.69
C LEU A 90 8.77 20.52 -8.02
N HIS A 91 9.32 19.76 -7.08
CA HIS A 91 9.33 18.31 -7.08
C HIS A 91 9.09 17.79 -5.65
N LEU A 92 7.91 17.24 -5.39
CA LEU A 92 7.60 16.65 -4.09
C LEU A 92 8.38 15.36 -3.82
N PHE A 93 8.83 14.69 -4.89
CA PHE A 93 9.62 13.45 -4.86
C PHE A 93 11.05 13.71 -5.33
N SER A 94 11.61 12.86 -6.19
CA SER A 94 12.97 13.07 -6.72
C SER A 94 13.03 14.30 -7.62
N LYS A 95 14.22 14.86 -7.81
CA LYS A 95 14.46 15.96 -8.75
C LYS A 95 14.03 15.65 -10.18
N LYS A 96 14.02 14.35 -10.54
CA LYS A 96 13.61 13.85 -11.84
C LYS A 96 12.09 13.66 -11.96
N GLN A 97 11.32 14.09 -10.96
CA GLN A 97 9.86 14.00 -10.89
C GLN A 97 9.22 15.38 -10.67
N PRO A 98 9.36 16.32 -11.64
CA PRO A 98 8.71 17.63 -11.56
C PRO A 98 7.18 17.51 -11.49
N ASP A 99 6.58 18.22 -10.54
CA ASP A 99 5.14 18.21 -10.29
C ASP A 99 4.37 18.92 -11.40
N LEU A 100 3.30 18.26 -11.87
CA LEU A 100 2.36 18.82 -12.83
C LEU A 100 1.49 19.90 -12.17
N ASN A 101 1.20 20.95 -12.92
CA ASN A 101 0.35 22.06 -12.49
C ASN A 101 -1.14 21.78 -12.81
N TRP A 102 -1.85 21.15 -11.87
CA TRP A 102 -3.27 20.82 -12.01
C TRP A 102 -4.21 22.04 -12.05
N GLU A 103 -3.75 23.23 -11.68
CA GLU A 103 -4.53 24.46 -11.86
C GLU A 103 -4.74 24.76 -13.35
N ASN A 104 -3.77 24.38 -14.19
CA ASN A 104 -3.83 24.55 -15.64
C ASN A 104 -4.82 23.56 -16.27
N HIS A 105 -5.87 24.09 -16.90
CA HIS A 105 -6.88 23.27 -17.55
C HIS A 105 -6.31 22.42 -18.70
N ARG A 106 -5.27 22.89 -19.41
CA ARG A 106 -4.65 22.14 -20.51
C ARG A 106 -3.98 20.87 -20.00
N VAL A 107 -3.31 20.94 -18.84
CA VAL A 107 -2.73 19.75 -18.17
C VAL A 107 -3.81 18.72 -17.90
N ARG A 108 -4.93 19.14 -17.30
CA ARG A 108 -6.04 18.22 -16.98
C ARG A 108 -6.66 17.61 -18.23
N GLU A 109 -6.89 18.38 -19.30
CA GLU A 109 -7.42 17.82 -20.55
C GLU A 109 -6.49 16.79 -21.19
N GLU A 110 -5.19 17.05 -21.24
CA GLU A 110 -4.21 16.09 -21.80
C GLU A 110 -4.14 14.81 -20.96
N ILE A 111 -4.20 14.93 -19.63
CA ILE A 111 -4.30 13.77 -18.73
C ILE A 111 -5.57 12.97 -19.02
N TYR A 112 -6.73 13.63 -19.12
CA TYR A 112 -7.99 12.94 -19.41
C TYR A 112 -7.99 12.25 -20.76
N LYS A 113 -7.35 12.86 -21.77
CA LYS A 113 -7.16 12.23 -23.09
C LYS A 113 -6.29 10.99 -22.99
N MET A 114 -5.17 11.04 -22.26
CA MET A 114 -4.31 9.89 -22.02
C MET A 114 -5.02 8.77 -21.26
N MET A 115 -5.81 9.11 -20.23
CA MET A 115 -6.60 8.12 -19.49
C MET A 115 -7.62 7.42 -20.39
N LYS A 116 -8.36 8.17 -21.21
CA LYS A 116 -9.31 7.60 -22.18
C LYS A 116 -8.61 6.67 -23.17
N TRP A 117 -7.45 7.05 -23.66
CA TRP A 117 -6.69 6.22 -24.60
C TRP A 117 -6.37 4.82 -24.02
N TRP A 118 -6.01 4.73 -22.74
CA TRP A 118 -5.81 3.44 -22.08
C TRP A 118 -7.11 2.68 -21.82
N LEU A 119 -8.17 3.38 -21.40
CA LEU A 119 -9.48 2.77 -21.16
C LEU A 119 -10.12 2.25 -22.45
N ASP A 120 -9.95 2.96 -23.57
CA ASP A 120 -10.37 2.55 -24.91
C ASP A 120 -9.60 1.32 -25.40
N LYS A 121 -8.38 1.08 -24.90
CA LYS A 121 -7.63 -0.17 -25.10
C LYS A 121 -8.16 -1.35 -24.28
N GLY A 122 -9.00 -1.09 -23.27
CA GLY A 122 -9.67 -2.13 -22.49
C GLY A 122 -9.10 -2.40 -21.10
N ILE A 123 -8.29 -1.51 -20.52
CA ILE A 123 -7.94 -1.66 -19.10
C ILE A 123 -9.20 -1.49 -18.22
N ASP A 124 -9.21 -2.15 -17.06
CA ASP A 124 -10.38 -2.24 -16.18
C ASP A 124 -10.35 -1.24 -15.01
N GLY A 125 -9.44 -0.25 -15.07
CA GLY A 125 -9.39 0.85 -14.13
C GLY A 125 -7.99 1.29 -13.73
N PHE A 126 -7.92 2.04 -12.62
CA PHE A 126 -6.69 2.71 -12.19
C PHE A 126 -6.45 2.61 -10.69
N ARG A 127 -5.19 2.33 -10.32
CA ARG A 127 -4.62 2.75 -9.03
C ARG A 127 -3.98 4.12 -9.24
N MET A 128 -4.40 5.14 -8.51
CA MET A 128 -3.93 6.52 -8.74
C MET A 128 -2.87 6.88 -7.70
N ASP A 129 -1.62 6.99 -8.16
CA ASP A 129 -0.48 7.32 -7.31
C ASP A 129 -0.62 8.71 -6.70
N THR A 130 -0.40 8.79 -5.39
CA THR A 130 -0.41 10.03 -4.59
C THR A 130 -1.49 11.03 -4.99
N VAL A 131 -2.69 10.53 -5.31
CA VAL A 131 -3.76 11.31 -5.92
C VAL A 131 -4.25 12.44 -5.02
N ASN A 132 -4.06 12.35 -3.71
CA ASN A 132 -4.40 13.45 -2.81
C ASN A 132 -3.41 14.62 -2.84
N MET A 133 -2.32 14.54 -3.61
CA MET A 133 -1.30 15.58 -3.75
C MET A 133 -1.50 16.47 -4.98
N LEU A 134 -2.46 16.20 -5.86
CA LEU A 134 -2.60 16.93 -7.13
C LEU A 134 -2.89 18.42 -6.95
N SER A 135 -3.59 18.80 -5.88
CA SER A 135 -3.94 20.20 -5.59
C SER A 135 -2.96 20.80 -4.58
N LYS A 136 -2.30 21.89 -4.95
CA LYS A 136 -1.42 22.66 -4.07
C LYS A 136 -2.11 23.97 -3.68
N VAL A 137 -1.82 24.50 -2.49
CA VAL A 137 -2.26 25.85 -2.09
C VAL A 137 -1.56 26.89 -2.99
N PRO A 138 -2.29 27.83 -3.62
CA PRO A 138 -1.74 28.72 -4.65
C PRO A 138 -0.48 29.51 -4.25
N ASP A 139 -0.43 29.98 -3.00
CA ASP A 139 0.66 30.83 -2.50
C ASP A 139 1.90 30.03 -2.07
N LEU A 140 1.80 28.70 -1.96
CA LEU A 140 2.88 27.79 -1.55
C LEU A 140 3.66 28.30 -0.32
N PRO A 141 2.99 28.57 0.82
CA PRO A 141 3.62 29.19 1.99
C PRO A 141 4.66 28.28 2.65
N ASP A 142 5.54 28.86 3.46
CA ASP A 142 6.53 28.09 4.23
C ASP A 142 5.88 27.05 5.15
N GLY A 143 6.50 25.87 5.18
CA GLY A 143 6.23 24.77 6.09
C GLY A 143 6.77 25.02 7.48
N LYS A 144 6.13 24.41 8.48
CA LYS A 144 6.64 24.41 9.85
C LYS A 144 7.92 23.57 9.89
N ILE A 145 9.02 24.14 10.39
CA ILE A 145 10.26 23.40 10.62
C ILE A 145 10.14 22.62 11.93
N ILE A 146 10.36 21.32 11.87
CA ILE A 146 10.46 20.46 13.04
C ILE A 146 11.91 20.53 13.55
N GLU A 147 12.07 20.62 14.88
CA GLU A 147 13.40 20.68 15.51
C GLU A 147 14.29 19.50 15.05
N GLY A 148 15.52 19.81 14.64
CA GLY A 148 16.47 18.83 14.11
C GLY A 148 16.35 18.54 12.60
N TYR A 149 15.38 19.13 11.90
CA TYR A 149 15.23 19.04 10.45
C TYR A 149 15.57 20.36 9.76
N LYS A 150 16.16 20.27 8.56
CA LYS A 150 16.59 21.44 7.77
C LYS A 150 15.43 22.10 7.01
N TYR A 151 14.51 21.29 6.51
CA TYR A 151 13.40 21.73 5.65
C TYR A 151 12.09 21.71 6.43
N GLY A 152 11.14 22.56 6.02
CA GLY A 152 9.80 22.65 6.59
C GLY A 152 8.86 21.58 6.03
N ASP A 153 7.86 21.21 6.84
CA ASP A 153 6.78 20.33 6.43
C ASP A 153 5.78 21.06 5.52
N GLY A 154 5.85 20.78 4.22
CA GLY A 154 4.91 21.30 3.23
C GLY A 154 3.61 20.52 3.14
N SER A 155 3.49 19.36 3.78
CA SER A 155 2.37 18.44 3.61
C SER A 155 0.99 19.05 3.89
N PRO A 156 0.80 19.99 4.84
CA PRO A 156 -0.51 20.65 5.03
C PRO A 156 -0.98 21.49 3.84
N TYR A 157 -0.09 21.83 2.90
CA TYR A 157 -0.37 22.71 1.78
C TYR A 157 -0.53 21.97 0.44
N PHE A 158 -0.30 20.67 0.41
CA PHE A 158 -0.50 19.85 -0.79
C PHE A 158 -1.26 18.55 -0.55
N LEU A 159 -1.27 17.99 0.68
CA LEU A 159 -2.12 16.85 0.98
C LEU A 159 -3.58 17.28 1.11
N ASN A 160 -4.44 16.65 0.32
CA ASN A 160 -5.86 16.95 0.27
C ASN A 160 -6.13 18.43 -0.04
N GLY A 161 -5.35 19.00 -0.96
CA GLY A 161 -5.37 20.43 -1.24
C GLY A 161 -6.73 20.99 -1.69
N PRO A 162 -6.86 22.32 -1.75
CA PRO A 162 -8.16 23.00 -1.75
C PRO A 162 -9.08 22.66 -2.93
N ARG A 163 -8.52 22.18 -4.05
CA ARG A 163 -9.26 21.86 -5.27
C ARG A 163 -9.28 20.36 -5.59
N ILE A 164 -8.77 19.50 -4.72
CA ILE A 164 -8.61 18.07 -5.04
C ILE A 164 -9.93 17.40 -5.44
N HIS A 165 -10.98 17.57 -4.62
CA HIS A 165 -12.29 16.99 -4.88
C HIS A 165 -12.92 17.54 -6.17
N LYS A 166 -12.68 18.82 -6.48
CA LYS A 166 -13.12 19.41 -7.76
C LYS A 166 -12.45 18.72 -8.95
N TYR A 167 -11.15 18.43 -8.85
CA TYR A 167 -10.40 17.73 -9.91
C TYR A 167 -10.85 16.29 -10.08
N LEU A 168 -11.14 15.59 -8.99
CA LEU A 168 -11.62 14.20 -9.05
C LEU A 168 -13.05 14.11 -9.60
N GLN A 169 -13.94 15.01 -9.23
CA GLN A 169 -15.29 15.08 -9.81
C GLN A 169 -15.24 15.44 -11.30
N GLU A 170 -14.34 16.36 -11.70
CA GLU A 170 -14.10 16.68 -13.12
C GLU A 170 -13.58 15.45 -13.88
N MET A 171 -12.58 14.76 -13.33
CA MET A 171 -12.02 13.52 -13.87
C MET A 171 -13.07 12.42 -14.01
N ASN A 172 -13.90 12.21 -12.99
CA ASN A 172 -14.96 11.22 -13.01
C ASN A 172 -16.00 11.53 -14.09
N LYS A 173 -16.48 12.76 -14.13
CA LYS A 173 -17.47 13.21 -15.13
C LYS A 173 -16.96 13.06 -16.56
N LYS A 174 -15.68 13.37 -16.80
CA LYS A 174 -15.07 13.37 -18.14
C LYS A 174 -14.58 12.01 -18.59
N VAL A 175 -14.14 11.16 -17.66
CA VAL A 175 -13.46 9.89 -17.96
C VAL A 175 -14.09 8.74 -17.19
N LEU A 176 -13.92 8.68 -15.86
CA LEU A 176 -14.13 7.44 -15.09
C LEU A 176 -15.57 6.91 -15.20
N SER A 177 -16.57 7.80 -15.16
CA SER A 177 -18.00 7.44 -15.29
C SER A 177 -18.41 6.89 -16.66
N LYS A 178 -17.50 6.84 -17.64
CA LYS A 178 -17.79 6.38 -19.01
C LYS A 178 -17.47 4.90 -19.23
N TYR A 179 -16.87 4.24 -18.25
CA TYR A 179 -16.39 2.87 -18.35
C TYR A 179 -16.81 2.08 -17.10
N ASP A 180 -17.00 0.77 -17.24
CA ASP A 180 -17.20 -0.15 -16.12
C ASP A 180 -15.83 -0.54 -15.55
N ILE A 181 -15.34 0.25 -14.60
CA ILE A 181 -13.99 0.16 -14.06
C ILE A 181 -13.96 0.32 -12.54
N MET A 182 -12.84 -0.09 -11.95
CA MET A 182 -12.53 0.15 -10.54
C MET A 182 -11.42 1.19 -10.37
N THR A 183 -11.60 2.09 -9.41
CA THR A 183 -10.61 3.11 -9.06
C THR A 183 -10.21 3.04 -7.59
N VAL A 184 -8.91 3.07 -7.34
CA VAL A 184 -8.35 3.17 -5.99
C VAL A 184 -7.33 4.28 -5.93
N GLY A 185 -7.51 5.23 -5.02
CA GLY A 185 -6.57 6.34 -4.81
C GLY A 185 -5.54 6.02 -3.74
N GLU A 186 -4.27 6.28 -3.98
CA GLU A 186 -3.27 6.29 -2.90
C GLU A 186 -3.30 7.64 -2.17
N THR A 187 -3.62 7.62 -0.87
CA THR A 187 -3.84 8.86 -0.10
C THR A 187 -3.08 8.87 1.24
N PRO A 188 -1.76 9.14 1.23
CA PRO A 188 -1.00 9.30 2.47
C PRO A 188 -1.55 10.45 3.33
N GLY A 189 -1.58 10.26 4.64
CA GLY A 189 -2.02 11.28 5.60
C GLY A 189 -3.54 11.46 5.72
N THR A 190 -4.33 10.61 5.06
CA THR A 190 -5.79 10.64 5.12
C THR A 190 -6.32 10.03 6.43
N THR A 191 -7.39 10.62 6.98
CA THR A 191 -8.22 10.05 8.06
C THR A 191 -9.54 9.51 7.47
N PRO A 192 -10.33 8.69 8.19
CA PRO A 192 -11.61 8.20 7.66
C PRO A 192 -12.56 9.30 7.20
N GLU A 193 -12.62 10.44 7.90
CA GLU A 193 -13.47 11.59 7.56
C GLU A 193 -13.03 12.24 6.24
N ILE A 194 -11.72 12.28 5.98
CA ILE A 194 -11.17 12.77 4.73
C ILE A 194 -11.39 11.73 3.62
N ALA A 195 -11.12 10.45 3.89
CA ALA A 195 -11.32 9.34 2.95
C ALA A 195 -12.75 9.29 2.43
N LEU A 196 -13.74 9.49 3.31
CA LEU A 196 -15.16 9.51 2.93
C LEU A 196 -15.45 10.55 1.84
N LYS A 197 -14.75 11.68 1.81
CA LYS A 197 -14.90 12.66 0.72
C LYS A 197 -14.39 12.15 -0.63
N TYR A 198 -13.50 11.17 -0.65
CA TYR A 198 -13.02 10.53 -1.87
C TYR A 198 -13.91 9.36 -2.30
N VAL A 199 -14.47 8.60 -1.35
CA VAL A 199 -15.06 7.28 -1.62
C VAL A 199 -16.56 7.18 -1.37
N ASP A 200 -17.20 8.22 -0.83
CA ASP A 200 -18.65 8.26 -0.70
C ASP A 200 -19.28 8.09 -2.10
N LYS A 201 -20.07 7.02 -2.24
CA LYS A 201 -20.75 6.62 -3.47
C LYS A 201 -21.58 7.74 -4.11
N ASP A 202 -22.06 8.71 -3.32
CA ASP A 202 -22.88 9.83 -3.79
C ASP A 202 -22.04 10.98 -4.38
N ARG A 203 -20.71 10.97 -4.18
CA ARG A 203 -19.80 12.06 -4.57
C ARG A 203 -19.23 11.93 -5.97
N ASN A 204 -19.31 10.75 -6.59
CA ASN A 204 -18.77 10.48 -7.92
C ASN A 204 -17.28 10.88 -8.05
N GLU A 205 -16.45 10.40 -7.12
CA GLU A 205 -15.00 10.59 -7.13
C GLU A 205 -14.32 9.25 -7.40
N LEU A 206 -13.86 8.53 -6.36
CA LEU A 206 -13.16 7.23 -6.45
C LEU A 206 -13.99 6.12 -5.78
N ASN A 207 -13.68 4.84 -6.07
CA ASN A 207 -14.38 3.71 -5.42
C ASN A 207 -13.80 3.38 -4.04
N MET A 208 -12.48 3.48 -3.87
CA MET A 208 -11.79 3.24 -2.60
C MET A 208 -10.48 4.02 -2.51
N VAL A 209 -9.86 4.05 -1.33
CA VAL A 209 -8.53 4.65 -1.15
C VAL A 209 -7.63 3.78 -0.29
N PHE A 210 -6.35 3.70 -0.65
CA PHE A 210 -5.30 3.24 0.24
C PHE A 210 -4.99 4.32 1.27
N HIS A 211 -5.12 3.95 2.54
CA HIS A 211 -4.68 4.73 3.67
C HIS A 211 -3.41 4.14 4.29
N PHE A 212 -2.63 4.97 4.96
CA PHE A 212 -1.30 4.59 5.46
C PHE A 212 -1.17 4.68 6.98
N GLU A 213 -2.29 4.81 7.70
CA GLU A 213 -2.25 4.92 9.16
C GLU A 213 -1.64 3.68 9.82
N LEU A 214 -2.05 2.47 9.39
CA LEU A 214 -1.45 1.22 9.87
C LEU A 214 0.04 1.15 9.53
N MET A 215 0.45 1.67 8.38
CA MET A 215 1.85 1.69 7.96
C MET A 215 2.72 2.60 8.84
N LYS A 216 2.13 3.39 9.74
CA LYS A 216 2.84 4.26 10.70
C LYS A 216 2.90 3.70 12.13
N ILE A 217 2.27 2.55 12.38
CA ILE A 217 2.08 2.03 13.74
C ILE A 217 3.40 1.71 14.48
N ASP A 218 4.42 1.30 13.74
CA ASP A 218 5.66 0.72 14.26
C ASP A 218 6.91 1.59 13.98
N HIS A 219 6.71 2.88 13.74
CA HIS A 219 7.79 3.86 13.68
C HIS A 219 7.45 5.18 14.37
N ASP A 220 8.48 5.96 14.65
CA ASP A 220 8.36 7.29 15.24
C ASP A 220 7.56 8.23 14.30
N PRO A 221 6.57 8.99 14.80
CA PRO A 221 5.72 9.84 13.97
C PRO A 221 6.47 10.89 13.13
N ILE A 222 7.69 11.24 13.56
CA ILE A 222 8.53 12.24 12.90
C ILE A 222 9.61 11.55 12.06
N ASN A 223 10.20 10.47 12.56
CA ASN A 223 11.27 9.75 11.87
C ASN A 223 10.88 8.31 11.56
N LYS A 224 10.43 8.06 10.32
CA LYS A 224 10.05 6.72 9.88
C LYS A 224 11.15 5.67 10.05
N TRP A 225 12.43 6.07 10.04
CA TRP A 225 13.59 5.18 10.16
C TRP A 225 13.90 4.79 11.61
N LYS A 226 13.17 5.35 12.57
CA LYS A 226 13.27 5.03 14.00
C LYS A 226 12.12 4.09 14.37
N PRO A 227 12.39 2.79 14.56
CA PRO A 227 11.34 1.84 14.88
C PRO A 227 10.72 2.09 16.24
N LYS A 228 9.44 1.75 16.36
CA LYS A 228 8.64 1.75 17.58
C LYS A 228 8.03 0.35 17.75
N GLU A 229 7.82 -0.06 19.00
CA GLU A 229 6.96 -1.22 19.29
C GLU A 229 5.48 -0.80 19.18
N TRP A 230 4.65 -1.72 18.71
CA TRP A 230 3.21 -1.52 18.55
C TRP A 230 2.45 -2.50 19.43
N LYS A 231 1.20 -2.13 19.76
CA LYS A 231 0.27 -2.97 20.54
C LYS A 231 -0.85 -3.48 19.66
N LEU A 232 -1.36 -4.67 19.94
CA LEU A 232 -2.46 -5.24 19.15
C LEU A 232 -3.73 -4.40 19.28
N SER A 233 -3.98 -3.81 20.46
CA SER A 233 -5.09 -2.86 20.63
C SER A 233 -4.98 -1.63 19.72
N GLU A 234 -3.78 -1.13 19.42
CA GLU A 234 -3.58 -0.04 18.45
C GLU A 234 -3.98 -0.48 17.03
N LEU A 235 -3.56 -1.67 16.61
CA LEU A 235 -3.91 -2.26 15.30
C LEU A 235 -5.42 -2.47 15.18
N LYS A 236 -6.07 -3.04 16.20
CA LYS A 236 -7.52 -3.24 16.26
C LYS A 236 -8.28 -1.92 16.12
N LYS A 237 -7.84 -0.89 16.86
CA LYS A 237 -8.43 0.45 16.82
C LYS A 237 -8.34 1.06 15.43
N ILE A 238 -7.22 0.90 14.72
CA ILE A 238 -7.07 1.40 13.35
C ILE A 238 -8.10 0.72 12.43
N PHE A 239 -8.13 -0.62 12.37
CA PHE A 239 -9.09 -1.32 11.51
C PHE A 239 -10.56 -1.00 11.85
N THR A 240 -10.90 -0.97 13.14
CA THR A 240 -12.25 -0.62 13.60
C THR A 240 -12.63 0.80 13.19
N LYS A 241 -11.73 1.77 13.42
CA LYS A 241 -11.96 3.17 13.08
C LYS A 241 -12.18 3.39 11.58
N TRP A 242 -11.41 2.71 10.73
CA TRP A 242 -11.55 2.78 9.27
C TRP A 242 -12.80 2.08 8.75
N TYR A 243 -13.21 0.98 9.39
CA TYR A 243 -14.50 0.37 9.11
C TYR A 243 -15.65 1.32 9.46
N GLU A 244 -15.71 1.77 10.71
CA GLU A 244 -16.79 2.64 11.21
C GLU A 244 -16.92 3.94 10.42
N GLY A 245 -15.79 4.56 10.05
CA GLY A 245 -15.79 5.80 9.29
C GLY A 245 -16.29 5.67 7.84
N LEU A 246 -16.25 4.47 7.25
CA LEU A 246 -16.62 4.25 5.85
C LEU A 246 -17.86 3.37 5.65
N LYS A 247 -18.30 2.58 6.64
CA LYS A 247 -19.30 1.51 6.46
C LYS A 247 -20.63 1.95 5.83
N GLU A 248 -21.06 3.19 6.06
CA GLU A 248 -22.36 3.68 5.57
C GLU A 248 -22.36 4.04 4.07
N LYS A 249 -21.24 4.57 3.56
CA LYS A 249 -21.19 5.19 2.24
C LYS A 249 -19.91 4.97 1.43
N GLY A 250 -18.82 4.61 2.09
CA GLY A 250 -17.52 4.37 1.49
C GLY A 250 -17.20 2.88 1.34
N TRP A 251 -15.99 2.60 0.86
CA TRP A 251 -15.47 1.25 0.75
C TRP A 251 -13.98 1.20 1.11
N ASN A 252 -13.58 0.20 1.90
CA ASN A 252 -12.20 0.03 2.33
C ASN A 252 -11.38 -0.79 1.33
N SER A 253 -10.13 -0.41 1.11
CA SER A 253 -9.09 -1.30 0.55
C SER A 253 -8.28 -1.90 1.70
N LEU A 254 -8.04 -3.21 1.67
CA LEU A 254 -7.37 -3.94 2.76
C LEU A 254 -6.00 -4.44 2.28
N PHE A 255 -4.93 -3.98 2.92
CA PHE A 255 -3.55 -4.38 2.60
C PHE A 255 -2.66 -4.17 3.84
N MET A 256 -1.54 -4.90 3.92
CA MET A 256 -0.53 -4.71 4.98
C MET A 256 0.89 -4.52 4.44
N ASN A 257 1.07 -4.64 3.13
CA ASN A 257 2.31 -4.41 2.41
C ASN A 257 2.04 -4.13 0.93
N ASN A 258 3.04 -3.58 0.26
CA ASN A 258 3.11 -3.34 -1.19
C ASN A 258 4.59 -3.11 -1.54
N HIS A 259 4.88 -2.58 -2.72
CA HIS A 259 6.26 -2.30 -3.18
C HIS A 259 7.01 -1.22 -2.36
N ASP A 260 6.32 -0.53 -1.45
CA ASP A 260 6.84 0.55 -0.60
C ASP A 260 6.84 0.22 0.89
N GLN A 261 6.39 -0.99 1.25
CA GLN A 261 6.26 -1.42 2.63
C GLN A 261 7.03 -2.72 2.83
N PRO A 262 7.62 -2.95 4.02
CA PRO A 262 8.19 -4.25 4.36
C PRO A 262 7.19 -5.40 4.18
N ARG A 263 7.69 -6.62 3.99
CA ARG A 263 6.87 -7.83 3.86
C ARG A 263 6.06 -8.03 5.14
N MET A 264 4.75 -8.24 5.01
CA MET A 264 3.86 -8.23 6.18
C MET A 264 4.18 -9.32 7.21
N VAL A 265 4.64 -10.51 6.77
CA VAL A 265 5.01 -11.61 7.69
C VAL A 265 6.23 -11.26 8.56
N SER A 266 7.19 -10.50 8.01
CA SER A 266 8.35 -10.00 8.75
C SER A 266 8.01 -8.84 9.67
N ARG A 267 6.96 -8.08 9.35
CA ARG A 267 6.59 -6.85 10.06
C ARG A 267 5.57 -7.07 11.17
N PHE A 268 4.53 -7.85 10.89
CA PHE A 268 3.37 -8.07 11.76
C PHE A 268 3.18 -9.52 12.20
N GLY A 269 3.99 -10.44 11.66
CA GLY A 269 3.97 -11.87 12.00
C GLY A 269 5.29 -12.33 12.61
N ASN A 270 5.66 -13.58 12.32
CA ASN A 270 6.94 -14.16 12.69
C ASN A 270 7.54 -14.86 11.49
N ASP A 271 8.46 -14.21 10.79
CA ASP A 271 9.12 -14.75 9.59
C ASP A 271 10.18 -15.84 9.85
N LYS A 272 10.24 -16.35 11.09
CA LYS A 272 11.17 -17.39 11.52
C LYS A 272 10.41 -18.69 11.79
N LYS A 273 10.24 -19.05 13.07
CA LYS A 273 9.68 -20.31 13.53
C LYS A 273 8.22 -20.50 13.08
N TYR A 274 7.43 -19.43 13.06
CA TYR A 274 5.99 -19.48 12.77
C TYR A 274 5.64 -18.75 11.48
N ARG A 275 6.52 -18.80 10.48
CA ARG A 275 6.35 -18.08 9.20
C ARG A 275 5.05 -18.49 8.51
N VAL A 276 4.80 -19.79 8.42
CA VAL A 276 3.62 -20.33 7.75
C VAL A 276 2.35 -19.96 8.52
N GLU A 277 2.33 -20.14 9.83
CA GLU A 277 1.14 -19.92 10.65
C GLU A 277 0.79 -18.45 10.76
N SER A 278 1.79 -17.58 10.97
CA SER A 278 1.58 -16.14 11.03
C SER A 278 1.20 -15.54 9.67
N ALA A 279 1.75 -16.04 8.55
CA ALA A 279 1.33 -15.61 7.22
C ALA A 279 -0.14 -15.96 6.93
N LYS A 280 -0.57 -17.18 7.26
CA LYS A 280 -1.98 -17.61 7.15
C LYS A 280 -2.89 -16.81 8.09
N MET A 281 -2.39 -16.43 9.26
CA MET A 281 -3.12 -15.59 10.20
C MET A 281 -3.39 -14.19 9.63
N LEU A 282 -2.36 -13.55 9.08
CA LEU A 282 -2.47 -12.25 8.43
C LEU A 282 -3.36 -12.31 7.18
N ALA A 283 -3.25 -13.37 6.38
CA ALA A 283 -4.16 -13.64 5.26
C ALA A 283 -5.62 -13.71 5.74
N THR A 284 -5.86 -14.42 6.85
CA THR A 284 -7.21 -14.51 7.42
C THR A 284 -7.74 -13.16 7.86
N LEU A 285 -6.92 -12.36 8.55
CA LEU A 285 -7.31 -11.01 8.93
C LEU A 285 -7.78 -10.21 7.72
N LEU A 286 -6.98 -10.10 6.67
CA LEU A 286 -7.31 -9.28 5.50
C LEU A 286 -8.50 -9.81 4.71
N HIS A 287 -8.61 -11.13 4.55
CA HIS A 287 -9.69 -11.72 3.76
C HIS A 287 -11.01 -11.90 4.51
N THR A 288 -11.05 -11.67 5.84
CA THR A 288 -12.29 -11.71 6.63
C THR A 288 -12.74 -10.34 7.15
N LEU A 289 -12.01 -9.27 6.85
CA LEU A 289 -12.44 -7.88 7.06
C LEU A 289 -13.37 -7.39 5.91
N PRO A 290 -14.24 -6.39 6.18
CA PRO A 290 -15.06 -5.71 5.18
C PRO A 290 -14.22 -4.79 4.27
N GLY A 291 -14.37 -4.93 2.95
CA GLY A 291 -13.59 -4.17 1.96
C GLY A 291 -13.06 -5.02 0.81
N THR A 292 -12.10 -4.51 0.04
CA THR A 292 -11.42 -5.23 -1.04
C THR A 292 -10.00 -5.58 -0.61
N PRO A 293 -9.65 -6.87 -0.41
CA PRO A 293 -8.28 -7.29 -0.10
C PRO A 293 -7.36 -7.18 -1.31
N TYR A 294 -6.13 -6.74 -1.08
CA TYR A 294 -5.03 -6.72 -2.03
C TYR A 294 -3.92 -7.64 -1.53
N ILE A 295 -3.41 -8.49 -2.44
CA ILE A 295 -2.29 -9.40 -2.19
C ILE A 295 -1.12 -8.89 -3.01
N TYR A 296 0.03 -8.69 -2.37
CA TYR A 296 1.25 -8.27 -3.07
C TYR A 296 2.09 -9.47 -3.49
N GLN A 297 2.68 -9.45 -4.70
CA GLN A 297 3.43 -10.58 -5.26
C GLN A 297 4.43 -11.21 -4.27
N GLY A 298 4.29 -12.50 -3.98
CA GLY A 298 5.13 -13.24 -3.04
C GLY A 298 4.61 -13.28 -1.60
N GLU A 299 3.56 -12.52 -1.27
CA GLU A 299 2.83 -12.62 0.00
C GLU A 299 2.17 -14.00 0.15
N GLU A 300 1.66 -14.54 -0.95
CA GLU A 300 0.99 -15.83 -1.04
C GLU A 300 1.91 -17.03 -0.81
N ILE A 301 3.24 -16.85 -0.84
CA ILE A 301 4.23 -17.86 -0.43
C ILE A 301 4.96 -17.46 0.87
N GLY A 302 4.54 -16.36 1.50
CA GLY A 302 5.15 -15.83 2.72
C GLY A 302 6.62 -15.42 2.54
N MET A 303 6.94 -14.73 1.42
CA MET A 303 8.24 -14.08 1.26
C MET A 303 8.52 -13.11 2.41
N THR A 304 9.78 -13.04 2.82
CA THR A 304 10.23 -12.28 3.99
C THR A 304 11.06 -11.07 3.59
N ASN A 305 11.25 -10.15 4.53
CA ASN A 305 12.28 -9.11 4.39
C ASN A 305 13.66 -9.72 4.10
N VAL A 306 14.54 -8.87 3.58
CA VAL A 306 15.93 -9.20 3.34
C VAL A 306 16.84 -8.42 4.28
N ALA A 307 18.02 -8.96 4.55
CA ALA A 307 19.02 -8.33 5.40
C ALA A 307 20.39 -8.40 4.71
N PHE A 308 20.54 -7.73 3.56
CA PHE A 308 21.85 -7.65 2.91
C PHE A 308 22.87 -6.92 3.81
N ASP A 309 24.11 -7.40 3.81
CA ASP A 309 25.19 -6.90 4.68
C ASP A 309 25.73 -5.54 4.24
N ASN A 310 25.59 -5.23 2.96
CA ASN A 310 26.22 -4.10 2.29
C ASN A 310 25.16 -3.14 1.73
N ILE A 311 25.44 -1.83 1.80
CA ILE A 311 24.52 -0.82 1.29
C ILE A 311 24.45 -0.84 -0.24
N GLU A 312 25.52 -1.31 -0.88
CA GLU A 312 25.67 -1.48 -2.33
C GLU A 312 24.71 -2.52 -2.92
N ASP A 313 24.10 -3.36 -2.07
CA ASP A 313 23.08 -4.33 -2.46
C ASP A 313 21.65 -3.77 -2.40
N TYR A 314 21.49 -2.51 -1.98
CA TYR A 314 20.23 -1.77 -1.98
C TYR A 314 20.23 -0.76 -3.14
N HIS A 315 19.05 -0.55 -3.72
CA HIS A 315 18.86 0.27 -4.92
C HIS A 315 17.86 1.40 -4.70
N ASP A 316 17.02 1.32 -3.66
CA ASP A 316 16.03 2.34 -3.36
C ASP A 316 16.68 3.70 -2.98
N ILE A 317 16.31 4.74 -3.70
CA ILE A 317 16.83 6.11 -3.52
C ILE A 317 16.65 6.63 -2.09
N GLU A 318 15.52 6.31 -1.46
CA GLU A 318 15.23 6.77 -0.11
C GLU A 318 16.13 6.10 0.92
N THR A 319 16.39 4.81 0.74
CA THR A 319 17.33 4.00 1.53
C THR A 319 18.76 4.51 1.39
N LEU A 320 19.22 4.77 0.16
CA LEU A 320 20.57 5.27 -0.11
C LEU A 320 20.76 6.69 0.44
N ASN A 321 19.77 7.56 0.29
CA ASN A 321 19.81 8.91 0.86
C ASN A 321 19.85 8.86 2.39
N PHE A 322 19.01 8.04 3.02
CA PHE A 322 19.04 7.83 4.47
C PHE A 322 20.40 7.36 4.96
N TYR A 323 20.98 6.34 4.32
CA TYR A 323 22.31 5.83 4.68
C TYR A 323 23.38 6.93 4.60
N CYS A 324 23.39 7.70 3.51
CA CYS A 324 24.31 8.80 3.30
C CYS A 324 24.17 9.90 4.36
N GLU A 325 22.94 10.32 4.66
CA GLU A 325 22.65 11.35 5.66
C GLU A 325 23.04 10.91 7.08
N MET A 326 22.69 9.69 7.48
CA MET A 326 23.00 9.19 8.82
C MET A 326 24.49 8.94 9.01
N THR A 327 25.19 8.50 7.96
CA THR A 327 26.65 8.36 7.98
C THR A 327 27.32 9.73 8.21
N LYS A 328 26.85 10.79 7.53
CA LYS A 328 27.34 12.17 7.75
C LYS A 328 27.05 12.68 9.16
N LYS A 329 25.97 12.23 9.79
CA LYS A 329 25.62 12.51 11.19
C LYS A 329 26.38 11.65 12.20
N GLY A 330 27.27 10.76 11.76
CA GLY A 330 28.14 9.96 12.63
C GLY A 330 27.48 8.73 13.26
N LEU A 331 26.33 8.27 12.73
CA LEU A 331 25.73 7.00 13.18
C LEU A 331 26.57 5.81 12.69
N SER A 332 26.66 4.75 13.49
CA SER A 332 27.39 3.53 13.10
C SER A 332 26.67 2.76 11.99
N LYS A 333 27.45 2.13 11.09
CA LYS A 333 26.93 1.24 10.03
C LYS A 333 25.91 0.24 10.57
N GLU A 334 26.21 -0.40 11.69
CA GLU A 334 25.32 -1.37 12.33
C GLU A 334 23.92 -0.79 12.65
N LYS A 335 23.86 0.40 13.26
CA LYS A 335 22.58 1.04 13.61
C LYS A 335 21.80 1.44 12.37
N ILE A 336 22.48 1.95 11.34
CA ILE A 336 21.86 2.34 10.08
C ILE A 336 21.30 1.11 9.36
N MET A 337 22.12 0.06 9.20
CA MET A 337 21.71 -1.17 8.52
C MET A 337 20.55 -1.87 9.25
N LYS A 338 20.53 -1.87 10.58
CA LYS A 338 19.40 -2.41 11.37
C LYS A 338 18.08 -1.71 11.06
N ALA A 339 18.09 -0.39 10.84
CA ALA A 339 16.90 0.34 10.40
C ALA A 339 16.53 -0.02 8.96
N ILE A 340 17.51 -0.12 8.06
CA ILE A 340 17.33 -0.51 6.65
C ILE A 340 16.70 -1.89 6.52
N HIS A 341 17.22 -2.90 7.22
CA HIS A 341 16.68 -4.27 7.23
C HIS A 341 15.20 -4.32 7.64
N ARG A 342 14.76 -3.39 8.49
CA ARG A 342 13.38 -3.31 8.94
C ARG A 342 12.47 -2.53 7.98
N ILE A 343 12.97 -1.45 7.38
CA ILE A 343 12.12 -0.37 6.82
C ILE A 343 12.32 -0.16 5.31
N SER A 344 13.45 -0.57 4.75
CA SER A 344 13.74 -0.37 3.33
C SER A 344 12.62 -0.90 2.44
N ARG A 345 12.31 -0.14 1.39
CA ARG A 345 11.34 -0.53 0.35
C ARG A 345 11.85 -1.73 -0.46
N ASP A 346 13.17 -1.90 -0.55
CA ASP A 346 13.77 -3.02 -1.28
C ASP A 346 13.44 -4.39 -0.66
N ASN A 347 13.03 -4.43 0.61
CA ASN A 347 12.49 -5.65 1.25
C ASN A 347 11.34 -6.29 0.46
N ALA A 348 10.53 -5.47 -0.22
CA ALA A 348 9.40 -5.91 -1.03
C ALA A 348 9.72 -6.01 -2.53
N ARG A 349 10.95 -5.70 -2.95
CA ARG A 349 11.34 -5.60 -4.37
C ARG A 349 12.32 -6.66 -4.81
N THR A 350 12.82 -7.48 -3.88
CA THR A 350 13.59 -8.67 -4.24
C THR A 350 12.79 -9.55 -5.21
N PRO A 351 13.45 -10.22 -6.16
CA PRO A 351 12.75 -10.99 -7.18
C PRO A 351 11.86 -12.09 -6.59
N ILE A 352 10.74 -12.37 -7.28
CA ILE A 352 9.85 -13.47 -6.89
C ILE A 352 10.58 -14.80 -6.94
N GLN A 353 10.35 -15.60 -5.90
CA GLN A 353 11.03 -16.87 -5.68
C GLN A 353 10.22 -18.00 -6.33
N TRP A 354 10.45 -18.28 -7.62
CA TRP A 354 9.66 -19.27 -8.37
C TRP A 354 10.04 -20.72 -8.03
N SER A 355 11.33 -21.01 -7.86
CA SER A 355 11.84 -22.35 -7.51
C SER A 355 13.10 -22.29 -6.64
N ASP A 356 13.69 -23.44 -6.35
CA ASP A 356 14.99 -23.64 -5.68
C ASP A 356 16.20 -23.61 -6.63
N SER A 357 15.98 -23.38 -7.93
CA SER A 357 17.06 -23.22 -8.92
C SER A 357 17.75 -21.86 -8.81
N PRO A 358 18.95 -21.66 -9.41
CA PRO A 358 19.67 -20.39 -9.34
C PRO A 358 18.79 -19.16 -9.61
N ASN A 359 19.00 -18.10 -8.82
CA ASN A 359 18.17 -16.89 -8.80
C ASN A 359 16.67 -17.15 -8.60
N ALA A 360 16.33 -18.25 -7.91
CA ALA A 360 14.96 -18.73 -7.72
C ALA A 360 14.16 -18.87 -9.02
N SER A 361 14.82 -19.19 -10.14
CA SER A 361 14.24 -19.19 -11.50
C SER A 361 13.64 -17.86 -11.96
N PHE A 362 13.92 -16.73 -11.29
CA PHE A 362 13.45 -15.42 -11.74
C PHE A 362 14.08 -15.00 -13.08
N THR A 363 15.38 -15.28 -13.24
CA THR A 363 16.13 -14.95 -14.45
C THR A 363 17.28 -15.93 -14.64
N THR A 364 17.64 -16.20 -15.89
CA THR A 364 18.87 -16.92 -16.25
C THR A 364 20.10 -16.00 -16.24
N GLY A 365 19.90 -14.67 -16.17
CA GLY A 365 20.95 -13.67 -16.07
C GLY A 365 21.28 -13.30 -14.62
N VAL A 366 21.71 -12.05 -14.41
CA VAL A 366 21.89 -11.46 -13.08
C VAL A 366 20.67 -10.60 -12.78
N PRO A 367 19.96 -10.82 -11.67
CA PRO A 367 18.81 -9.99 -11.32
C PRO A 367 19.27 -8.57 -10.95
N TRP A 368 18.43 -7.58 -11.24
CA TRP A 368 18.73 -6.16 -10.99
C TRP A 368 18.96 -5.82 -9.51
N ILE A 369 18.38 -6.63 -8.62
CA ILE A 369 18.64 -6.67 -7.18
C ILE A 369 18.75 -8.14 -6.75
N LYS A 370 19.58 -8.44 -5.75
CA LYS A 370 19.82 -9.80 -5.26
C LYS A 370 18.52 -10.51 -4.85
N VAL A 371 18.47 -11.82 -5.09
CA VAL A 371 17.40 -12.70 -4.57
C VAL A 371 17.62 -12.94 -3.07
N ASN A 372 16.53 -13.05 -2.31
CA ASN A 372 16.62 -13.42 -0.90
C ASN A 372 17.19 -14.84 -0.77
N LEU A 373 18.20 -15.02 0.08
CA LEU A 373 18.94 -16.28 0.20
C LEU A 373 18.09 -17.47 0.72
N ASN A 374 16.89 -17.20 1.25
CA ASN A 374 15.96 -18.22 1.71
C ASN A 374 15.11 -18.86 0.59
N TYR A 375 15.34 -18.51 -0.68
CA TYR A 375 14.57 -19.06 -1.81
C TYR A 375 14.58 -20.59 -1.96
N PRO A 376 15.62 -21.34 -1.53
CA PRO A 376 15.55 -22.80 -1.58
C PRO A 376 14.40 -23.37 -0.72
N ASP A 377 14.05 -22.70 0.38
CA ASP A 377 13.00 -23.13 1.32
C ASP A 377 11.65 -22.42 1.08
N ILE A 378 11.69 -21.22 0.48
CA ILE A 378 10.51 -20.39 0.23
C ILE A 378 10.41 -20.16 -1.27
N ASN A 379 9.59 -20.93 -1.97
CA ASN A 379 9.35 -20.70 -3.39
C ASN A 379 8.01 -21.27 -3.85
N VAL A 380 7.53 -20.78 -4.99
CA VAL A 380 6.24 -21.19 -5.57
C VAL A 380 6.20 -22.69 -5.87
N ALA A 381 7.27 -23.26 -6.45
CA ALA A 381 7.32 -24.68 -6.79
C ALA A 381 7.19 -25.61 -5.56
N HIS A 382 7.71 -25.19 -4.41
CA HIS A 382 7.55 -25.87 -3.13
C HIS A 382 6.10 -25.73 -2.63
N ASP A 383 5.58 -24.51 -2.57
CA ASP A 383 4.22 -24.24 -2.05
C ASP A 383 3.11 -24.90 -2.89
N LEU A 384 3.29 -25.04 -4.20
CA LEU A 384 2.35 -25.76 -5.08
C LEU A 384 2.28 -27.27 -4.82
N LYS A 385 3.30 -27.86 -4.19
CA LYS A 385 3.33 -29.31 -3.86
C LYS A 385 2.76 -29.61 -2.48
N ASP A 386 2.72 -28.62 -1.58
CA ASP A 386 2.20 -28.77 -0.23
C ASP A 386 0.76 -28.25 -0.13
N SER A 387 -0.20 -29.16 0.06
CA SER A 387 -1.62 -28.81 0.26
C SER A 387 -1.90 -27.95 1.52
N ASN A 388 -0.94 -27.89 2.44
CA ASN A 388 -0.93 -27.07 3.63
C ASN A 388 -0.03 -25.84 3.48
N SER A 389 0.40 -25.47 2.27
CA SER A 389 1.20 -24.28 2.03
C SER A 389 0.45 -22.97 2.32
N ILE A 390 1.18 -21.86 2.30
CA ILE A 390 0.58 -20.52 2.39
C ILE A 390 -0.23 -20.28 1.10
N PHE A 391 0.29 -20.68 -0.05
CA PHE A 391 -0.37 -20.50 -1.34
C PHE A 391 -1.74 -21.18 -1.39
N CYS A 392 -1.80 -22.47 -1.02
CA CYS A 392 -3.06 -23.20 -0.98
C CYS A 392 -4.03 -22.64 0.07
N TYR A 393 -3.54 -22.05 1.15
CA TYR A 393 -4.38 -21.36 2.14
C TYR A 393 -5.01 -20.09 1.56
N TYR A 394 -4.24 -19.28 0.81
CA TYR A 394 -4.77 -18.12 0.08
C TYR A 394 -5.86 -18.51 -0.92
N GLN A 395 -5.64 -19.58 -1.70
CA GLN A 395 -6.67 -20.08 -2.62
C GLN A 395 -7.97 -20.44 -1.88
N LYS A 396 -7.85 -21.17 -0.76
CA LYS A 396 -9.01 -21.57 0.06
C LYS A 396 -9.76 -20.35 0.60
N ILE A 397 -9.07 -19.36 1.17
CA ILE A 397 -9.73 -18.21 1.77
C ILE A 397 -10.32 -17.24 0.75
N ILE A 398 -9.69 -17.09 -0.42
CA ILE A 398 -10.26 -16.34 -1.54
C ILE A 398 -11.55 -17.01 -2.01
N GLN A 399 -11.55 -18.34 -2.15
CA GLN A 399 -12.74 -19.09 -2.54
C GLN A 399 -13.84 -18.97 -1.48
N LEU A 400 -13.51 -19.15 -0.20
CA LEU A 400 -14.46 -18.93 0.90
C LEU A 400 -15.08 -17.54 0.88
N ARG A 401 -14.28 -16.49 0.61
CA ARG A 401 -14.79 -15.12 0.50
C ARG A 401 -15.77 -14.96 -0.68
N LYS A 402 -15.50 -15.61 -1.81
CA LYS A 402 -16.39 -15.59 -2.99
C LYS A 402 -17.69 -16.34 -2.74
N ASP A 403 -17.63 -17.47 -2.02
CA ASP A 403 -18.79 -18.32 -1.75
C ASP A 403 -19.66 -17.78 -0.60
N ASN A 404 -19.12 -16.89 0.25
CA ASN A 404 -19.79 -16.41 1.45
C ASN A 404 -19.89 -14.87 1.45
N LEU A 405 -21.04 -14.34 1.00
CA LEU A 405 -21.31 -12.90 0.96
C LEU A 405 -21.13 -12.18 2.31
N ILE A 406 -21.30 -12.89 3.44
CA ILE A 406 -21.05 -12.36 4.79
C ILE A 406 -19.60 -11.90 4.99
N MET A 407 -18.61 -12.49 4.30
CA MET A 407 -17.23 -12.03 4.35
C MET A 407 -17.04 -10.71 3.57
N ILE A 408 -17.90 -10.42 2.60
CA ILE A 408 -17.85 -9.20 1.79
C ILE A 408 -18.66 -8.09 2.46
N TYR A 409 -19.96 -8.33 2.67
CA TYR A 409 -20.96 -7.33 3.05
C TYR A 409 -21.40 -7.39 4.52
N GLY A 410 -20.97 -8.39 5.29
CA GLY A 410 -21.38 -8.51 6.70
C GLY A 410 -20.86 -7.34 7.53
N ASP A 411 -21.67 -6.85 8.47
CA ASP A 411 -21.26 -5.85 9.45
C ASP A 411 -20.11 -6.40 10.31
N TYR A 412 -19.17 -5.55 10.70
CA TYR A 412 -18.02 -5.92 11.54
C TYR A 412 -18.24 -5.47 12.98
N GLN A 413 -18.04 -6.37 13.93
CA GLN A 413 -18.11 -6.08 15.35
C GLN A 413 -16.88 -6.64 16.06
N LEU A 414 -15.97 -5.76 16.47
CA LEU A 414 -14.81 -6.13 17.30
C LEU A 414 -15.28 -6.75 18.62
N ILE A 415 -14.61 -7.83 19.03
CA ILE A 415 -14.74 -8.39 20.38
C ILE A 415 -13.34 -8.46 21.02
N LEU A 416 -13.29 -8.43 22.35
CA LEU A 416 -12.03 -8.42 23.10
C LEU A 416 -11.12 -7.24 22.71
N GLU A 417 -11.67 -6.01 22.70
CA GLU A 417 -10.97 -4.80 22.23
C GLU A 417 -9.60 -4.60 22.89
N ASP A 418 -9.53 -4.76 24.22
CA ASP A 418 -8.33 -4.52 25.01
C ASP A 418 -7.37 -5.73 25.09
N ASP A 419 -7.71 -6.87 24.48
CA ASP A 419 -6.85 -8.05 24.52
C ASP A 419 -5.60 -7.83 23.64
N GLU A 420 -4.40 -7.98 24.21
CA GLU A 420 -3.15 -7.72 23.50
C GLU A 420 -2.61 -8.94 22.75
N TYR A 421 -3.32 -10.07 22.73
CA TYR A 421 -2.88 -11.31 22.10
C TYR A 421 -3.88 -11.84 21.06
N ILE A 422 -5.17 -11.68 21.31
CA ILE A 422 -6.23 -12.23 20.47
C ILE A 422 -6.94 -11.10 19.72
N TYR A 423 -6.92 -11.14 18.39
CA TYR A 423 -7.83 -10.34 17.57
C TYR A 423 -9.02 -11.21 17.19
N SER A 424 -10.18 -10.93 17.79
CA SER A 424 -11.42 -11.61 17.44
C SER A 424 -12.53 -10.61 17.10
N TYR A 425 -13.43 -11.00 16.21
CA TYR A 425 -14.57 -10.19 15.82
C TYR A 425 -15.68 -11.04 15.21
N LEU A 426 -16.87 -10.48 15.15
CA LEU A 426 -17.99 -11.04 14.42
C LEU A 426 -18.14 -10.39 13.05
N ARG A 427 -18.58 -11.18 12.07
CA ARG A 427 -19.23 -10.66 10.85
C ARG A 427 -20.70 -11.04 10.90
N THR A 428 -21.61 -10.12 10.62
CA THR A 428 -23.05 -10.40 10.65
C THR A 428 -23.72 -9.95 9.35
N LEU A 429 -24.44 -10.84 8.68
CA LEU A 429 -25.24 -10.49 7.51
C LEU A 429 -26.60 -11.18 7.63
N ASN A 430 -27.67 -10.40 7.76
CA ASN A 430 -29.00 -10.91 8.07
C ASN A 430 -29.02 -11.74 9.37
N LYS A 431 -29.22 -13.06 9.26
CA LYS A 431 -29.22 -14.00 10.39
C LYS A 431 -27.90 -14.76 10.54
N ASP A 432 -27.07 -14.77 9.50
CA ASP A 432 -25.80 -15.48 9.52
C ASP A 432 -24.76 -14.70 10.33
N ARG A 433 -23.94 -15.42 11.10
CA ARG A 433 -22.80 -14.85 11.82
C ARG A 433 -21.53 -15.65 11.59
N LEU A 434 -20.42 -14.96 11.36
CA LEU A 434 -19.09 -15.53 11.45
C LEU A 434 -18.41 -15.07 12.73
N LEU A 435 -17.70 -15.97 13.39
CA LEU A 435 -16.77 -15.68 14.47
C LEU A 435 -15.35 -15.92 13.96
N ILE A 436 -14.54 -14.85 13.96
CA ILE A 436 -13.15 -14.88 13.55
C ILE A 436 -12.31 -14.82 14.83
N ILE A 437 -11.36 -15.73 15.01
CA ILE A 437 -10.46 -15.78 16.17
C ILE A 437 -9.03 -15.88 15.66
N LEU A 438 -8.20 -14.91 15.99
CA LEU A 438 -6.80 -14.83 15.57
C LEU A 438 -5.91 -14.67 16.82
N ASN A 439 -5.08 -15.67 17.13
CA ASN A 439 -3.94 -15.43 18.01
C ASN A 439 -2.87 -14.68 17.20
N PHE A 440 -2.48 -13.49 17.64
CA PHE A 440 -1.57 -12.62 16.90
C PHE A 440 -0.10 -12.84 17.25
N PHE A 441 0.21 -13.67 18.25
CA PHE A 441 1.58 -13.82 18.76
C PHE A 441 1.96 -15.28 19.00
N SER A 442 3.22 -15.48 19.39
CA SER A 442 3.83 -16.81 19.58
C SER A 442 3.46 -17.50 20.89
N SER A 443 2.63 -16.89 21.74
CA SER A 443 2.23 -17.43 23.03
C SER A 443 1.02 -18.34 22.90
N GLN A 444 0.95 -19.39 23.72
CA GLN A 444 -0.30 -20.12 23.92
C GLN A 444 -1.21 -19.30 24.82
N ILE A 445 -2.48 -19.17 24.45
CA ILE A 445 -3.44 -18.37 25.21
C ILE A 445 -4.84 -18.97 25.15
N ILE A 446 -5.66 -18.68 26.16
CA ILE A 446 -7.06 -19.13 26.22
C ILE A 446 -7.94 -18.03 25.62
N PHE A 447 -8.68 -18.35 24.56
CA PHE A 447 -9.80 -17.57 24.11
C PHE A 447 -11.05 -17.97 24.88
N ASN A 448 -11.78 -16.99 25.43
CA ASN A 448 -13.09 -17.22 26.04
C ASN A 448 -14.14 -16.47 25.23
N LEU A 449 -15.14 -17.19 24.74
CA LEU A 449 -16.24 -16.59 23.99
C LEU A 449 -17.06 -15.68 24.92
N PRO A 450 -17.25 -14.40 24.60
CA PRO A 450 -18.11 -13.51 25.38
C PRO A 450 -19.51 -14.09 25.60
N ALA A 451 -20.01 -14.02 26.84
CA ALA A 451 -21.26 -14.66 27.25
C ALA A 451 -22.51 -14.15 26.51
N ASN A 452 -22.43 -12.97 25.91
CA ASN A 452 -23.50 -12.40 25.08
C ASN A 452 -23.55 -12.99 23.66
N ILE A 453 -22.56 -13.78 23.25
CA ILE A 453 -22.54 -14.44 21.94
C ILE A 453 -23.08 -15.87 22.09
N ASN A 454 -24.36 -16.03 21.78
CA ASN A 454 -25.03 -17.33 21.79
C ASN A 454 -24.96 -18.00 20.41
N TYR A 455 -24.92 -19.32 20.37
CA TYR A 455 -25.04 -20.15 19.16
C TYR A 455 -25.67 -21.50 19.53
N GLN A 456 -26.41 -22.12 18.61
CA GLN A 456 -26.92 -23.48 18.77
C GLN A 456 -26.00 -24.49 18.09
N GLU A 457 -25.60 -24.18 16.86
CA GLU A 457 -24.67 -24.98 16.07
C GLU A 457 -23.51 -24.11 15.57
N LYS A 458 -22.40 -24.77 15.22
CA LYS A 458 -21.21 -24.13 14.67
C LYS A 458 -20.62 -24.98 13.57
N GLU A 459 -19.99 -24.32 12.61
CA GLU A 459 -19.27 -24.96 11.51
C GLU A 459 -17.89 -24.31 11.40
N LEU A 460 -16.82 -25.10 11.37
CA LEU A 460 -15.47 -24.59 11.14
C LEU A 460 -15.26 -24.39 9.63
N LEU A 461 -15.14 -23.13 9.20
CA LEU A 461 -14.93 -22.81 7.77
C LEU A 461 -13.46 -22.91 7.37
N ILE A 462 -12.56 -22.38 8.21
CA ILE A 462 -11.11 -22.46 7.97
C ILE A 462 -10.33 -22.36 9.27
N SER A 463 -9.20 -23.07 9.33
CA SER A 463 -8.21 -23.02 10.40
C SER A 463 -6.81 -23.24 9.82
N ASN A 464 -5.78 -22.62 10.40
CA ASN A 464 -4.39 -22.85 10.00
C ASN A 464 -3.73 -24.02 10.76
N TYR A 465 -4.45 -24.63 11.70
CA TYR A 465 -4.10 -25.87 12.37
C TYR A 465 -5.24 -26.90 12.29
N ASN A 466 -4.92 -28.17 12.53
CA ASN A 466 -5.93 -29.20 12.75
C ASN A 466 -6.73 -28.90 14.02
N VAL A 467 -8.04 -28.88 13.90
CA VAL A 467 -9.02 -28.61 14.96
C VAL A 467 -10.09 -29.68 14.89
N GLU A 468 -10.45 -30.25 16.03
CA GLU A 468 -11.51 -31.26 16.08
C GLU A 468 -12.88 -30.58 15.94
N GLU A 469 -13.71 -31.09 15.02
CA GLU A 469 -15.01 -30.49 14.70
C GLU A 469 -15.94 -30.41 15.93
N LYS A 470 -15.87 -31.41 16.81
CA LYS A 470 -16.67 -31.54 18.03
C LYS A 470 -16.15 -30.68 19.21
N GLU A 471 -14.96 -30.10 19.10
CA GLU A 471 -14.40 -29.25 20.15
C GLU A 471 -15.33 -28.04 20.41
N GLY A 472 -15.69 -27.78 21.66
CA GLY A 472 -16.50 -26.61 22.02
C GLY A 472 -15.73 -25.30 21.81
N ILE A 473 -16.42 -24.20 21.51
CA ILE A 473 -15.78 -22.89 21.26
C ILE A 473 -15.97 -21.89 22.40
N LYS A 474 -16.56 -22.31 23.54
CA LYS A 474 -16.74 -21.43 24.71
C LYS A 474 -15.42 -21.05 25.35
N SER A 475 -14.47 -21.97 25.39
CA SER A 475 -13.11 -21.75 25.87
C SER A 475 -12.16 -22.60 25.01
N ILE A 476 -11.19 -21.96 24.37
CA ILE A 476 -10.29 -22.59 23.38
C ILE A 476 -8.85 -22.30 23.78
N TYR A 477 -8.02 -23.34 23.85
CA TYR A 477 -6.57 -23.18 23.93
C TYR A 477 -6.00 -22.90 22.53
N LEU A 478 -5.67 -21.64 22.27
CA LEU A 478 -5.06 -21.22 21.02
C LEU A 478 -3.55 -21.47 21.06
N ARG A 479 -3.07 -22.15 20.03
CA ARG A 479 -1.66 -22.32 19.70
C ARG A 479 -1.06 -21.02 19.15
N PRO A 480 0.27 -20.88 19.14
CA PRO A 480 0.96 -19.76 18.53
C PRO A 480 0.44 -19.44 17.13
N TYR A 481 0.03 -18.20 16.88
CA TYR A 481 -0.52 -17.76 15.60
C TYR A 481 -1.76 -18.53 15.10
N GLU A 482 -2.44 -19.29 15.96
CA GLU A 482 -3.62 -20.07 15.55
C GLU A 482 -4.78 -19.18 15.11
N VAL A 483 -5.43 -19.61 14.04
CA VAL A 483 -6.62 -19.01 13.48
C VAL A 483 -7.74 -20.01 13.40
N ARG A 484 -8.95 -19.57 13.76
CA ARG A 484 -10.18 -20.31 13.51
C ARG A 484 -11.28 -19.36 13.07
N VAL A 485 -11.96 -19.70 11.98
CA VAL A 485 -13.15 -18.99 11.50
C VAL A 485 -14.33 -19.95 11.56
N TYR A 486 -15.34 -19.59 12.35
CA TYR A 486 -16.55 -20.37 12.52
C TYR A 486 -17.74 -19.65 11.92
N LYS A 487 -18.66 -20.39 11.31
CA LYS A 487 -20.04 -19.94 11.09
C LYS A 487 -20.88 -20.36 12.29
N LEU A 488 -21.71 -19.45 12.80
CA LEU A 488 -22.58 -19.65 13.96
C LEU A 488 -24.05 -19.60 13.52
N TYR A 489 -24.83 -20.60 13.96
CA TYR A 489 -26.27 -20.70 13.71
C TYR A 489 -27.08 -20.40 14.98
#